data_AF-A0A5N5LI43-F1
#
_entry.id   AF-A0A5N5LI43-F1
#
_cell.length_a   1.000
_cell.length_b   1.000
_cell.length_c   1.000
_cell.angle_alpha   90.00
_cell.angle_beta   90.00
_cell.angle_gamma   90.00
#
_symmetry.space_group_name_H-M   'P 1'
#
loop_
_entity.id
_entity.type
_entity.pdbx_description
1 polymer ?
#
loop_
_entity_poly.entity_id
_entity_poly.type
_entity_poly.pdbx_seq_one_letter_code
_entity_poly.pdbx_strand_id
1 'polypeptide(L)'
;MALSELSSTLGCVPFSLDRIMRFLVHRHFFKEEPTIQGTAANGTAAFEAAYGADLWKYAAANPAFNKLIDDAMACDAGLAVSAIIESCPKVFDGLKTLVDVGGGNGTALGKIVRKGEGLRGMGLCP
;
A
#
# COMPACT_ATOMS: atom_id res chain seq x y z
N MET A 1 13.09 -19.30 3.88
CA MET A 1 12.69 -18.71 5.16
C MET A 1 11.19 -18.52 5.13
N ALA A 2 10.47 -19.09 6.09
CA ALA A 2 9.01 -18.92 6.15
C ALA A 2 8.67 -17.50 6.63
N LEU A 3 7.48 -17.00 6.26
CA LEU A 3 6.98 -15.69 6.71
C LEU A 3 6.94 -15.58 8.25
N SER A 4 6.71 -16.70 8.93
CA SER A 4 6.77 -16.84 10.39
C SER A 4 8.18 -16.69 10.97
N GLU A 5 9.20 -17.22 10.30
CA GLU A 5 10.61 -17.05 10.70
C GLU A 5 11.09 -15.62 10.47
N LEU A 6 10.69 -15.02 9.34
CA LEU A 6 11.01 -13.64 9.00
C LEU A 6 10.33 -12.67 9.98
N SER A 7 9.06 -12.93 10.32
CA SER A 7 8.29 -12.21 11.34
C SER A 7 8.93 -12.29 12.73
N SER A 8 9.32 -13.50 13.15
CA SER A 8 10.02 -13.73 14.42
C SER A 8 11.36 -13.01 14.49
N THR A 9 12.13 -13.04 13.39
CA THR A 9 13.44 -12.38 13.29
C THR A 9 13.32 -10.85 13.34
N LEU A 10 12.27 -10.29 12.74
CA LEU A 10 12.03 -8.85 12.67
C LEU A 10 11.21 -8.31 13.84
N GLY A 11 10.71 -9.19 14.73
CA GLY A 11 9.88 -8.80 15.87
C GLY A 11 8.54 -8.17 15.48
N CYS A 12 8.03 -8.45 14.28
CA CYS A 12 6.79 -7.86 13.78
C CYS A 12 5.69 -8.91 13.60
N VAL A 13 4.43 -8.50 13.70
CA VAL A 13 3.31 -9.43 13.53
C VAL A 13 3.22 -9.95 12.08
N PRO A 14 3.00 -11.26 11.85
CA PRO A 14 3.05 -11.87 10.51
C PRO A 14 2.15 -11.18 9.47
N PHE A 15 1.00 -10.65 9.91
CA PHE A 15 0.04 -9.94 9.05
C PHE A 15 0.57 -8.64 8.44
N SER A 16 1.48 -7.93 9.11
CA SER A 16 2.08 -6.71 8.58
C SER A 16 3.09 -7.01 7.47
N LEU A 17 3.80 -8.14 7.57
CA LEU A 17 4.68 -8.63 6.53
C LEU A 17 3.89 -9.13 5.32
N ASP A 18 2.71 -9.71 5.51
CA ASP A 18 1.92 -10.31 4.43
C ASP A 18 1.59 -9.31 3.29
N ARG A 19 1.22 -8.06 3.63
CA ARG A 19 0.97 -7.00 2.62
C ARG A 19 2.21 -6.64 1.81
N ILE A 20 3.34 -6.46 2.48
CA ILE A 20 4.62 -6.11 1.85
C ILE A 20 5.11 -7.29 1.01
N MET A 21 5.01 -8.51 1.53
CA MET A 21 5.43 -9.73 0.85
C MET A 21 4.54 -10.03 -0.37
N ARG A 22 3.21 -9.86 -0.30
CA ARG A 22 2.32 -10.01 -1.47
C ARG A 22 2.66 -9.02 -2.58
N PHE A 23 3.03 -7.78 -2.23
CA PHE A 23 3.48 -6.81 -3.21
C PHE A 23 4.81 -7.19 -3.86
N LEU A 24 5.80 -7.61 -3.05
CA LEU A 24 7.11 -8.02 -3.56
C LEU A 24 7.03 -9.31 -4.38
N VAL A 25 6.11 -10.21 -4.04
CA VAL A 25 5.74 -11.38 -4.85
C VAL A 25 5.11 -10.95 -6.17
N HIS A 26 4.15 -10.01 -6.14
CA HIS A 26 3.48 -9.50 -7.35
C HIS A 26 4.45 -8.82 -8.32
N ARG A 27 5.49 -8.15 -7.81
CA ARG A 27 6.57 -7.54 -8.60
C ARG A 27 7.69 -8.52 -9.00
N HIS A 28 7.53 -9.81 -8.71
CA HIS A 28 8.49 -10.88 -8.99
C HIS A 28 9.87 -10.75 -8.30
N PHE A 29 9.99 -9.95 -7.23
CA PHE A 29 11.19 -9.95 -6.40
C PHE A 29 11.30 -11.21 -5.54
N PHE A 30 10.15 -11.76 -5.14
CA PHE A 30 10.04 -13.06 -4.46
C PHE A 30 9.06 -13.97 -5.18
N LYS A 31 9.23 -15.29 -5.04
CA LYS A 31 8.31 -16.30 -5.57
C LYS A 31 7.40 -16.78 -4.44
N GLU A 32 6.09 -16.76 -4.66
CA GLU A 32 5.11 -17.34 -3.73
C GLU A 32 5.12 -18.87 -3.83
N GLU A 33 5.13 -19.54 -2.69
CA GLU A 33 4.77 -20.95 -2.57
C GLU A 33 3.48 -21.01 -1.76
N PRO A 34 2.33 -21.34 -2.38
CA PRO A 34 1.03 -21.16 -1.76
C PRO A 34 0.82 -22.11 -0.59
N THR A 35 0.41 -21.55 0.56
CA THR A 35 -0.21 -22.29 1.66
C THR A 35 -1.69 -21.92 1.69
N ILE A 36 -2.58 -22.91 1.80
CA ILE A 36 -4.00 -22.89 1.38
C ILE A 36 -4.94 -21.88 2.12
N GLN A 37 -4.47 -20.90 2.90
CA GLN A 37 -5.32 -20.22 3.91
C GLN A 37 -5.36 -18.67 3.83
N GLY A 38 -5.76 -18.09 2.70
CA GLY A 38 -5.94 -16.63 2.55
C GLY A 38 -7.30 -16.05 3.01
N THR A 39 -8.28 -16.89 3.27
CA THR A 39 -9.64 -16.53 3.71
C THR A 39 -10.06 -17.48 4.82
N ALA A 40 -10.65 -16.96 5.91
CA ALA A 40 -11.26 -17.83 6.90
C ALA A 40 -12.36 -18.68 6.23
N ALA A 41 -12.63 -19.87 6.76
CA ALA A 41 -13.58 -20.84 6.17
C ALA A 41 -15.01 -20.27 5.96
N ASN A 42 -15.32 -19.12 6.55
CA ASN A 42 -16.59 -18.41 6.47
C ASN A 42 -16.59 -17.23 5.46
N GLY A 43 -15.52 -17.00 4.71
CA GLY A 43 -15.42 -15.90 3.73
C GLY A 43 -15.06 -14.53 4.32
N THR A 44 -14.79 -14.44 5.63
CA THR A 44 -14.32 -13.20 6.27
C THR A 44 -12.86 -12.94 5.88
N ALA A 45 -12.53 -11.67 5.61
CA ALA A 45 -11.14 -11.26 5.36
C ALA A 45 -10.27 -11.60 6.58
N ALA A 46 -9.07 -12.13 6.35
CA ALA A 46 -8.23 -12.63 7.44
C ALA A 46 -7.91 -11.56 8.51
N PHE A 47 -7.76 -10.29 8.10
CA PHE A 47 -7.59 -9.18 9.03
C PHE A 47 -8.84 -8.94 9.90
N GLU A 48 -10.02 -8.93 9.29
CA GLU A 48 -11.28 -8.75 10.01
C GLU A 48 -11.55 -9.92 10.96
N ALA A 49 -11.25 -11.15 10.54
CA ALA A 49 -11.36 -12.32 11.41
C ALA A 49 -10.43 -12.25 12.63
N ALA A 50 -9.26 -11.61 12.50
CA ALA A 50 -8.27 -11.49 13.58
C ALA A 50 -8.53 -10.30 14.52
N TYR A 51 -8.98 -9.17 13.98
CA TYR A 51 -9.07 -7.89 14.71
C TYR A 51 -10.51 -7.41 14.94
N GLY A 52 -11.52 -8.13 14.44
CA GLY A 52 -12.94 -7.84 14.66
C GLY A 52 -13.47 -6.61 13.91
N ALA A 53 -12.65 -6.01 13.05
CA ALA A 53 -13.01 -4.87 12.22
C ALA A 53 -12.24 -4.92 10.90
N ASP A 54 -12.79 -4.31 9.85
CA ASP A 54 -12.02 -4.13 8.63
C ASP A 54 -10.79 -3.25 8.88
N LEU A 55 -9.81 -3.38 7.99
CA LEU A 55 -8.51 -2.73 8.08
C LEU A 55 -8.61 -1.22 8.31
N TRP A 56 -9.53 -0.55 7.61
CA TRP A 56 -9.64 0.91 7.63
C TRP A 56 -10.31 1.39 8.90
N LYS A 57 -11.38 0.72 9.35
CA LYS A 57 -11.98 1.00 10.67
C LYS A 57 -11.00 0.76 11.81
N TYR A 58 -10.21 -0.31 11.73
CA TYR A 58 -9.19 -0.59 12.72
C TYR A 58 -8.11 0.49 12.72
N ALA A 59 -7.62 0.92 11.55
CA ALA A 59 -6.65 2.00 11.44
C ALA A 59 -7.19 3.32 11.99
N ALA A 60 -8.43 3.70 11.65
CA ALA A 60 -9.06 4.91 12.17
C ALA A 60 -9.15 4.93 13.71
N ALA A 61 -9.36 3.77 14.34
CA ALA A 61 -9.39 3.64 15.79
C ALA A 61 -8.00 3.56 16.45
N ASN A 62 -6.93 3.30 15.68
CA ASN A 62 -5.59 3.00 16.21
C ASN A 62 -4.51 3.89 15.55
N PRO A 63 -4.22 5.09 16.07
CA PRO A 63 -3.34 6.06 15.43
C PRO A 63 -1.92 5.55 15.11
N ALA A 64 -1.34 4.74 15.99
CA ALA A 64 -0.01 4.15 15.76
C ALA A 64 -0.02 3.16 14.58
N PHE A 65 -1.09 2.37 14.44
CA PHE A 65 -1.27 1.45 13.33
C PHE A 65 -1.60 2.19 12.03
N ASN A 66 -2.41 3.25 12.11
CA ASN A 66 -2.66 4.11 10.96
C ASN A 66 -1.35 4.71 10.43
N LYS A 67 -0.53 5.28 11.31
CA LYS A 67 0.78 5.83 10.94
C LYS A 67 1.67 4.77 10.29
N LEU A 68 1.68 3.55 10.82
CA LEU A 68 2.46 2.45 10.26
C LEU A 68 2.01 2.12 8.82
N ILE A 69 0.70 2.05 8.57
CA ILE A 69 0.17 1.82 7.23
C ILE A 69 0.48 3.00 6.30
N ASP A 70 0.28 4.22 6.75
CA ASP A 70 0.55 5.42 5.97
C ASP A 70 2.02 5.50 5.56
N ASP A 71 2.94 5.27 6.49
CA ASP A 71 4.38 5.27 6.22
C ASP A 71 4.75 4.16 5.22
N ALA A 72 4.17 2.96 5.36
CA ALA A 72 4.40 1.86 4.45
C ALA A 72 3.88 2.15 3.03
N MET A 73 2.65 2.67 2.91
CA MET A 73 2.04 3.03 1.62
C MET A 73 2.77 4.20 0.96
N ALA A 74 3.19 5.20 1.72
CA ALA A 74 3.96 6.33 1.22
C ALA A 74 5.34 5.91 0.70
N CYS A 75 6.01 4.99 1.41
CA CYS A 75 7.28 4.42 0.96
C CYS A 75 7.14 3.74 -0.42
N ASP A 76 6.15 2.86 -0.56
CA ASP A 76 5.91 2.15 -1.82
C ASP A 76 5.47 3.09 -2.95
N ALA A 77 4.48 3.93 -2.69
CA ALA A 77 4.03 4.95 -3.64
C ALA A 77 5.20 5.83 -4.10
N GLY A 78 6.12 6.14 -3.19
CA GLY A 78 7.28 6.93 -3.47
C GLY A 78 8.19 6.30 -4.54
N LEU A 79 8.40 4.98 -4.49
CA LEU A 79 9.17 4.24 -5.48
C LEU A 79 8.38 4.04 -6.78
N ALA A 80 7.16 3.51 -6.67
CA ALA A 80 6.32 3.15 -7.81
C ALA A 80 6.00 4.35 -8.70
N VAL A 81 5.58 5.48 -8.09
CA VAL A 81 5.22 6.69 -8.84
C VAL A 81 6.44 7.34 -9.50
N SER A 82 7.60 7.30 -8.84
CA SER A 82 8.84 7.82 -9.45
C SER A 82 9.19 7.03 -10.71
N ALA A 83 9.12 5.70 -10.65
CA ALA A 83 9.37 4.84 -11.81
C ALA A 83 8.36 5.08 -12.95
N ILE A 84 7.08 5.30 -12.64
CA ILE A 84 6.04 5.63 -13.63
C ILE A 84 6.34 6.96 -14.33
N ILE A 85 6.69 8.00 -13.55
CA ILE A 85 7.03 9.31 -14.11
C ILE A 85 8.24 9.23 -15.04
N GLU A 86 9.25 8.46 -14.67
CA GLU A 86 10.49 8.30 -15.45
C GLU A 86 10.27 7.45 -16.70
N SER A 87 9.51 6.36 -16.59
CA SER A 87 9.30 5.41 -17.70
C SER A 87 8.24 5.88 -18.69
N CYS A 88 7.23 6.61 -18.21
CA CYS A 88 6.02 6.94 -18.96
C CYS A 88 5.63 8.43 -18.81
N PRO A 89 6.53 9.40 -19.08
CA PRO A 89 6.24 10.81 -18.83
C PRO A 89 5.00 11.33 -19.59
N LYS A 90 4.77 10.78 -20.79
CA LYS A 90 3.64 11.15 -21.67
C LYS A 90 2.27 10.84 -21.10
N VAL A 91 2.17 9.97 -20.08
CA VAL A 91 0.86 9.65 -19.46
C VAL A 91 0.24 10.86 -18.76
N PHE A 92 1.05 11.87 -18.45
CA PHE A 92 0.61 13.11 -17.81
C PHE A 92 0.45 14.29 -18.78
N ASP A 93 0.73 14.10 -20.08
CA ASP A 93 0.65 15.18 -21.07
C ASP A 93 -0.79 15.67 -21.24
N GLY A 94 -0.97 17.00 -21.22
CA GLY A 94 -2.27 17.63 -21.41
C GLY A 94 -3.23 17.52 -20.21
N LEU A 95 -2.84 16.84 -19.14
CA LEU A 95 -3.64 16.78 -17.91
C LEU A 95 -3.64 18.15 -17.22
N LYS A 96 -4.83 18.66 -16.93
CA LYS A 96 -5.02 19.91 -16.16
C LYS A 96 -5.32 19.65 -14.69
N THR A 97 -5.94 18.51 -14.41
CA THR A 97 -6.37 18.13 -13.06
C THR A 97 -6.17 16.63 -12.87
N LEU A 98 -5.64 16.23 -11.72
CA LEU A 98 -5.53 14.85 -11.26
C LEU A 98 -6.19 14.72 -9.90
N VAL A 99 -7.03 13.69 -9.74
CA VAL A 99 -7.68 13.36 -8.46
C VAL A 99 -7.09 12.05 -7.96
N ASP A 100 -6.53 12.07 -6.75
CA ASP A 100 -5.94 10.91 -6.08
C ASP A 100 -6.94 10.38 -5.03
N VAL A 101 -7.72 9.37 -5.43
CA VAL A 101 -8.74 8.75 -4.58
C VAL A 101 -8.10 7.69 -3.69
N GLY A 102 -8.25 7.84 -2.38
CA GLY A 102 -7.54 7.02 -1.39
C GLY A 102 -6.05 7.36 -1.30
N GLY A 103 -5.65 8.58 -1.67
CA GLY A 103 -4.25 9.00 -1.76
C GLY A 103 -3.48 9.06 -0.43
N GLY A 104 -4.13 8.73 0.69
CA GLY A 104 -3.53 8.75 2.03
C GLY A 104 -2.92 10.12 2.35
N ASN A 105 -1.65 10.13 2.74
CA ASN A 105 -0.90 11.35 3.03
C ASN A 105 -0.47 12.17 1.79
N GLY A 106 -0.89 11.77 0.58
CA GLY A 106 -0.65 12.52 -0.66
C GLY A 106 0.75 12.34 -1.26
N THR A 107 1.54 11.35 -0.81
CA THR A 107 2.88 11.10 -1.34
C THR A 107 2.88 10.85 -2.85
N ALA A 108 1.92 10.06 -3.36
CA ALA A 108 1.77 9.78 -4.78
C ALA A 108 1.45 11.06 -5.57
N LEU A 109 0.34 11.72 -5.23
CA LEU A 109 -0.09 12.96 -5.86
C LEU A 109 1.00 14.04 -5.85
N GLY A 110 1.69 14.22 -4.72
CA GLY A 110 2.75 15.21 -4.58
C GLY A 110 3.91 14.97 -5.54
N LYS A 111 4.25 13.71 -5.84
CA LYS A 111 5.28 13.36 -6.82
C LYS A 111 4.85 13.69 -8.25
N ILE A 112 3.61 13.38 -8.60
CA ILE A 112 3.08 13.60 -9.97
C ILE A 112 2.95 15.10 -10.25
N VAL A 113 2.34 15.86 -9.34
CA VAL A 113 2.12 17.30 -9.50
C VAL A 113 3.43 18.09 -9.59
N ARG A 114 4.50 17.66 -8.90
CA ARG A 114 5.83 18.29 -9.01
C ARG A 114 6.47 18.12 -10.39
N LYS A 115 5.99 17.18 -11.20
CA LYS A 115 6.55 16.84 -12.52
C LYS A 115 5.68 17.32 -13.67
N GLY A 116 4.36 17.37 -13.48
CA GLY A 116 3.43 17.92 -14.48
C GLY A 116 3.37 19.45 -14.42
N GLU A 117 3.87 20.13 -15.46
CA GLU A 117 3.73 21.57 -15.59
C GLU A 117 2.25 21.97 -15.71
N GLY A 118 1.76 22.79 -14.78
CA GLY A 118 0.37 23.27 -14.79
C GLY A 118 -0.68 22.25 -14.31
N LEU A 119 -0.27 21.06 -13.86
CA LEU A 119 -1.16 20.04 -13.32
C LEU A 119 -1.63 20.42 -11.90
N ARG A 120 -2.95 20.47 -11.68
CA ARG A 120 -3.53 20.62 -10.34
C ARG A 120 -3.87 19.26 -9.74
N GLY A 121 -3.43 19.01 -8.52
CA GLY A 121 -3.76 17.79 -7.78
C GLY A 121 -4.83 18.02 -6.71
N MET A 122 -5.75 17.07 -6.55
CA MET A 122 -6.67 16.99 -5.41
C MET A 122 -6.61 15.59 -4.80
N GLY A 123 -6.29 15.49 -3.51
CA GLY A 123 -6.33 14.22 -2.76
C GLY A 123 -7.70 14.03 -2.11
N LEU A 124 -8.26 12.83 -2.21
CA LEU A 124 -9.46 12.41 -1.49
C LEU A 124 -9.07 11.26 -0.56
N CYS A 125 -8.88 11.55 0.73
CA CYS A 125 -8.70 10.52 1.75
C CYS A 125 -10.01 10.42 2.55
N PRO A 126 -10.67 9.24 2.58
CA PRO A 126 -11.80 9.00 3.48
C PRO A 126 -11.34 8.89 4.94
#